data_AF-A0A8J6YEI7-F1
#
_entry.id   AF-A0A8J6YEI7-F1
#
_cell.length_a   1.000
_cell.length_b   1.000
_cell.length_c   1.000
_cell.angle_alpha   90.00
_cell.angle_beta   90.00
_cell.angle_gamma   90.00
#
_symmetry.space_group_name_H-M   'P 1'
#
loop_
_entity.id
_entity.type
_entity.pdbx_description
1 polymer ?
#
loop_
_entity_poly.entity_id
_entity_poly.type
_entity_poly.pdbx_seq_one_letter_code
_entity_poly.pdbx_strand_id
1 'polypeptide(L)'
;MIRRCLVVALAAAALGCQAAPVPEIADGGPIVGVKIYDTERDLRELFADWRELGVDTVFAGEELASREGFRAMAGETGTYLFVIFPVFFAPEELAEDPDLWAVTADGERAKEDWVEFACPSRADFRNRRIEEAREIVRRLQPDGISIDFIRDFVFWEMVAPDRDPGAIPETCYCAHCLRLFADRVGVDMDLWALETKSAAAWIAANVGEEWIGFKCDTITSMV
;
A
#
# COMPACT_ATOMS: atom_id res chain seq x y z
N MET A 1 -68.22 -18.19 8.78
CA MET A 1 -66.91 -18.08 9.46
C MET A 1 -65.93 -17.42 8.52
N ILE A 2 -65.73 -16.09 8.62
CA ILE A 2 -64.76 -15.34 7.80
C ILE A 2 -63.81 -14.67 8.80
N ARG A 3 -62.58 -15.20 8.91
CA ARG A 3 -61.52 -14.62 9.74
C ARG A 3 -60.93 -13.42 9.00
N ARG A 4 -61.05 -12.24 9.59
CA ARG A 4 -60.31 -11.03 9.22
C ARG A 4 -58.85 -11.20 9.63
N CYS A 5 -57.92 -11.25 8.67
CA CYS A 5 -56.50 -11.04 8.93
C CYS A 5 -56.23 -9.54 8.92
N LEU A 6 -55.93 -8.99 10.10
CA LEU A 6 -55.41 -7.64 10.26
C LEU A 6 -53.89 -7.70 10.02
N VAL A 7 -53.42 -7.18 8.89
CA VAL A 7 -51.98 -7.02 8.65
C VAL A 7 -51.58 -5.65 9.21
N VAL A 8 -50.82 -5.64 10.29
CA VAL A 8 -50.17 -4.44 10.82
C VAL A 8 -48.86 -4.27 10.05
N ALA A 9 -48.77 -3.22 9.23
CA ALA A 9 -47.53 -2.82 8.56
C ALA A 9 -46.69 -2.02 9.56
N LEU A 10 -45.57 -2.58 10.03
CA LEU A 10 -44.52 -1.81 10.69
C LEU A 10 -43.73 -1.05 9.62
N ALA A 11 -43.78 0.28 9.66
CA ALA A 11 -42.87 1.14 8.92
C ALA A 11 -41.49 1.09 9.58
N ALA A 12 -40.51 0.48 8.91
CA ALA A 12 -39.11 0.59 9.29
C ALA A 12 -38.60 1.97 8.84
N ALA A 13 -38.29 2.84 9.80
CA ALA A 13 -37.57 4.07 9.54
C ALA A 13 -36.13 3.72 9.15
N ALA A 14 -35.79 3.88 7.87
CA ALA A 14 -34.41 3.83 7.41
C ALA A 14 -33.68 5.08 7.94
N LEU A 15 -32.95 4.92 9.04
CA LEU A 15 -31.89 5.85 9.43
C LEU A 15 -30.76 5.70 8.41
N GLY A 16 -30.85 6.46 7.32
CA GLY A 16 -29.75 6.60 6.38
C GLY A 16 -28.58 7.29 7.07
N CYS A 17 -27.48 6.57 7.26
CA CYS A 17 -26.17 7.20 7.46
C CYS A 17 -25.89 8.04 6.21
N GLN A 18 -26.16 9.34 6.27
CA GLN A 18 -25.56 10.27 5.34
C GLN A 18 -24.08 10.34 5.71
N ALA A 19 -23.23 9.71 4.90
CA ALA A 19 -21.81 10.00 4.92
C ALA A 19 -21.64 11.51 4.74
N ALA A 20 -20.85 12.14 5.61
CA ALA A 20 -20.49 13.54 5.42
C ALA A 20 -19.83 13.70 4.04
N PRO A 21 -20.10 14.80 3.32
CA PRO A 21 -19.43 15.07 2.06
C PRO A 21 -17.92 15.08 2.29
N VAL A 22 -17.18 14.36 1.44
CA VAL A 22 -15.71 14.43 1.40
C VAL A 22 -15.36 15.89 1.13
N PRO A 23 -14.55 16.54 1.98
CA PRO A 23 -14.09 17.90 1.72
C PRO A 23 -13.40 17.92 0.36
N GLU A 24 -13.85 18.79 -0.54
CA GLU A 24 -13.13 19.05 -1.78
C GLU A 24 -11.73 19.56 -1.40
N ILE A 25 -10.67 18.93 -1.93
CA ILE A 25 -9.32 19.48 -1.79
C ILE A 25 -9.34 20.83 -2.50
N ALA A 26 -9.13 21.92 -1.74
CA ALA A 26 -9.23 23.27 -2.27
C ALA A 26 -8.33 23.42 -3.51
N ASP A 27 -8.96 23.84 -4.61
CA ASP A 27 -8.36 23.83 -5.94
C ASP A 27 -7.10 24.72 -6.02
N GLY A 28 -5.94 24.12 -6.32
CA GLY A 28 -4.78 24.79 -6.93
C GLY A 28 -3.60 25.23 -6.05
N GLY A 29 -3.61 25.02 -4.74
CA GLY A 29 -2.46 25.27 -3.86
C GLY A 29 -1.49 24.09 -3.74
N PRO A 30 -0.19 24.30 -3.44
CA PRO A 30 0.70 23.20 -3.09
C PRO A 30 0.27 22.57 -1.75
N ILE A 31 0.24 21.25 -1.68
CA ILE A 31 0.07 20.51 -0.42
C ILE A 31 1.28 20.80 0.48
N VAL A 32 1.03 21.24 1.71
CA VAL A 32 2.07 21.40 2.74
C VAL A 32 1.85 20.31 3.79
N GLY A 33 2.51 19.18 3.57
CA GLY A 33 2.28 17.94 4.31
C GLY A 33 3.30 17.66 5.42
N VAL A 34 2.84 16.97 6.47
CA VAL A 34 3.69 16.34 7.49
C VAL A 34 3.44 14.83 7.54
N LYS A 35 4.50 14.03 7.61
CA LYS A 35 4.44 12.57 7.81
C LYS A 35 4.73 12.24 9.27
N ILE A 36 3.81 11.56 9.95
CA ILE A 36 3.93 11.27 11.39
C ILE A 36 3.27 9.93 11.74
N TYR A 37 4.01 9.05 12.43
CA TYR A 37 3.51 7.74 12.81
C TYR A 37 2.92 7.73 14.22
N ASP A 38 3.52 8.47 15.15
CA ASP A 38 3.09 8.59 16.54
C ASP A 38 3.55 9.94 17.13
N THR A 39 2.96 10.34 18.25
CA THR A 39 3.35 11.53 19.00
C THR A 39 2.84 11.49 20.44
N GLU A 40 3.68 11.88 21.40
CA GLU A 40 3.26 12.08 22.79
C GLU A 40 2.71 13.50 23.05
N ARG A 41 2.75 14.37 22.05
CA ARG A 41 2.32 15.77 22.18
C ARG A 41 0.81 15.88 22.36
N ASP A 42 0.39 16.94 23.06
CA ASP A 42 -1.01 17.35 23.08
C ASP A 42 -1.49 17.67 21.65
N LEU A 43 -2.67 17.15 21.30
CA LEU A 43 -3.22 17.29 19.95
C LEU A 43 -3.51 18.75 19.61
N ARG A 44 -4.06 19.52 20.54
CA ARG A 44 -4.43 20.91 20.28
C ARG A 44 -3.18 21.75 20.03
N GLU A 45 -2.13 21.54 20.80
CA GLU A 45 -0.84 22.20 20.58
C GLU A 45 -0.20 21.77 19.26
N LEU A 46 -0.18 20.47 18.96
CA LEU A 46 0.38 19.94 17.71
C LEU A 46 -0.29 20.55 16.46
N PHE A 47 -1.63 20.53 16.41
CA PHE A 47 -2.36 21.08 15.29
C PHE A 47 -2.30 22.63 15.25
N ALA A 48 -2.14 23.31 16.39
CA ALA A 48 -1.90 24.75 16.41
C ALA A 48 -0.56 25.11 15.77
N ASP A 49 0.50 24.37 16.09
CA ASP A 49 1.83 24.54 15.46
C ASP A 49 1.77 24.28 13.95
N TRP A 50 1.10 23.21 13.53
CA TRP A 50 0.92 22.90 12.11
C TRP A 50 0.26 24.05 11.36
N ARG A 51 -0.81 24.61 11.92
CA ARG A 51 -1.46 25.78 11.34
C ARG A 51 -0.54 27.00 11.28
N GLU A 52 0.28 27.25 12.31
CA GLU A 52 1.26 28.35 12.31
C GLU A 52 2.33 28.15 11.22
N LEU A 53 2.75 26.92 10.99
CA LEU A 53 3.69 26.54 9.95
C LEU A 53 3.07 26.46 8.55
N GLY A 54 1.74 26.62 8.43
CA GLY A 54 1.02 26.51 7.17
C GLY A 54 0.87 25.07 6.67
N VAL A 55 1.00 24.06 7.54
CA VAL A 55 0.72 22.66 7.24
C VAL A 55 -0.80 22.47 7.12
N ASP A 56 -1.23 21.97 5.96
CA ASP A 56 -2.63 21.73 5.63
C ASP A 56 -2.96 20.25 5.49
N THR A 57 -1.95 19.37 5.51
CA THR A 57 -2.13 17.94 5.25
C THR A 57 -1.29 17.11 6.21
N VAL A 58 -1.86 16.05 6.77
CA VAL A 58 -1.17 15.09 7.60
C VAL A 58 -1.25 13.69 6.98
N PHE A 59 -0.08 13.07 6.83
CA PHE A 59 0.07 11.66 6.53
C PHE A 59 0.33 10.93 7.86
N ALA A 60 -0.71 10.33 8.42
CA ALA A 60 -0.69 9.74 9.75
C ALA A 60 -0.55 8.21 9.68
N GLY A 61 0.23 7.63 10.59
CA GLY A 61 0.16 6.19 10.87
C GLY A 61 -1.25 5.79 11.32
N GLU A 62 -1.67 4.56 11.03
CA GLU A 62 -3.02 4.08 11.33
C GLU A 62 -3.36 4.15 12.83
N GLU A 63 -2.42 3.81 13.71
CA GLU A 63 -2.61 3.87 15.17
C GLU A 63 -2.90 5.30 15.64
N LEU A 64 -2.10 6.27 15.19
CA LEU A 64 -2.29 7.67 15.49
C LEU A 64 -3.61 8.20 14.91
N ALA A 65 -3.93 7.82 13.66
CA ALA A 65 -5.21 8.17 13.04
C ALA A 65 -6.41 7.53 13.79
N SER A 66 -6.20 6.40 14.47
CA SER A 66 -7.21 5.73 15.30
C SER A 66 -7.36 6.37 16.68
N ARG A 67 -6.36 7.12 17.15
CA ARG A 67 -6.35 7.77 18.47
C ARG A 67 -7.54 8.71 18.67
N GLU A 68 -8.10 8.68 19.87
CA GLU A 68 -9.20 9.55 20.25
C GLU A 68 -8.83 11.03 20.04
N GLY A 69 -9.77 11.81 19.49
CA GLY A 69 -9.60 13.24 19.24
C GLY A 69 -8.74 13.58 18.01
N PHE A 70 -7.89 12.69 17.49
CA PHE A 70 -6.97 13.03 16.38
C PHE A 70 -7.72 13.45 15.11
N ARG A 71 -8.67 12.61 14.66
CA ARG A 71 -9.47 12.88 13.45
C ARG A 71 -10.39 14.09 13.61
N ALA A 72 -10.97 14.25 14.80
CA ALA A 72 -11.80 15.41 15.12
C ALA A 72 -10.98 16.70 15.03
N MET A 73 -9.75 16.69 15.57
CA MET A 73 -8.88 17.84 15.54
C MET A 73 -8.44 18.20 14.11
N ALA A 74 -8.10 17.19 13.28
CA ALA A 74 -7.82 17.41 11.87
C ALA A 74 -8.99 18.09 11.15
N GLY A 75 -10.22 17.63 11.36
CA GLY A 75 -11.42 18.26 10.80
C GLY A 75 -11.67 19.68 11.32
N GLU A 76 -11.49 19.92 12.62
CA GLU A 76 -11.66 21.24 13.24
C GLU A 76 -10.63 22.26 12.75
N THR A 77 -9.41 21.83 12.41
CA THR A 77 -8.36 22.72 11.88
C THR A 77 -8.33 22.80 10.37
N GLY A 78 -9.19 22.05 9.66
CA GLY A 78 -9.18 21.99 8.21
C GLY A 78 -7.92 21.34 7.65
N THR A 79 -7.32 20.41 8.38
CA THR A 79 -6.15 19.65 7.97
C THR A 79 -6.59 18.35 7.30
N TYR A 80 -6.22 18.13 6.03
CA TYR A 80 -6.51 16.88 5.32
C TYR A 80 -5.78 15.71 5.95
N LEU A 81 -6.49 14.60 6.17
CA LEU A 81 -5.98 13.39 6.77
C LEU A 81 -5.81 12.28 5.73
N PHE A 82 -4.55 11.91 5.48
CA PHE A 82 -4.17 10.72 4.74
C PHE A 82 -3.65 9.65 5.70
N VAL A 83 -4.16 8.42 5.62
CA VAL A 83 -3.62 7.30 6.41
C VAL A 83 -2.49 6.63 5.63
N ILE A 84 -1.32 6.50 6.25
CA ILE A 84 -0.17 5.80 5.68
C ILE A 84 -0.48 4.30 5.66
N PHE A 85 -0.40 3.69 4.48
CA PHE A 85 -0.71 2.29 4.26
C PHE A 85 0.45 1.59 3.54
N PRO A 86 1.28 0.80 4.24
CA PRO A 86 2.35 0.02 3.61
C PRO A 86 1.77 -1.12 2.77
N VAL A 87 2.15 -1.16 1.50
CA VAL A 87 1.57 -2.09 0.53
C VAL A 87 2.35 -3.41 0.46
N PHE A 88 3.64 -3.36 0.12
CA PHE A 88 4.48 -4.57 0.02
C PHE A 88 5.45 -4.75 1.19
N PHE A 89 5.55 -3.78 2.09
CA PHE A 89 6.25 -3.94 3.36
C PHE A 89 5.35 -4.68 4.36
N ALA A 90 5.72 -5.90 4.75
CA ALA A 90 4.87 -6.79 5.57
C ALA A 90 5.67 -7.80 6.42
N PRO A 91 6.56 -7.34 7.32
CA PRO A 91 7.48 -8.23 8.05
C PRO A 91 6.78 -9.30 8.89
N GLU A 92 5.61 -9.00 9.48
CA GLU A 92 4.85 -9.97 10.28
C GLU A 92 4.33 -11.12 9.42
N GLU A 93 3.69 -10.82 8.29
CA GLU A 93 3.20 -11.85 7.36
C GLU A 93 4.34 -12.64 6.71
N LEU A 94 5.47 -11.99 6.44
CA LEU A 94 6.67 -12.63 5.89
C LEU A 94 7.33 -13.60 6.88
N ALA A 95 7.15 -13.37 8.19
CA ALA A 95 7.57 -14.30 9.23
C ALA A 95 6.63 -15.51 9.34
N GLU A 96 5.33 -15.31 9.09
CA GLU A 96 4.31 -16.37 9.12
C GLU A 96 4.30 -17.23 7.85
N ASP A 97 4.46 -16.61 6.67
CA ASP A 97 4.45 -17.26 5.37
C ASP A 97 5.71 -16.90 4.55
N PRO A 98 6.76 -17.72 4.63
CA PRO A 98 7.99 -17.54 3.87
C PRO A 98 7.83 -17.56 2.34
N ASP A 99 6.71 -18.04 1.79
CA ASP A 99 6.48 -18.05 0.33
C ASP A 99 6.04 -16.68 -0.20
N LEU A 100 5.68 -15.75 0.68
CA LEU A 100 5.32 -14.38 0.33
C LEU A 100 6.53 -13.52 -0.03
N TRP A 101 7.74 -13.90 0.35
CA TRP A 101 8.94 -13.09 0.11
C TRP A 101 9.11 -12.74 -1.37
N ALA A 102 9.40 -11.47 -1.65
CA ALA A 102 10.07 -11.12 -2.88
C ALA A 102 11.48 -11.72 -2.88
N VAL A 103 11.96 -12.07 -4.07
CA VAL A 103 13.24 -12.76 -4.26
C VAL A 103 14.12 -11.94 -5.18
N THR A 104 15.38 -11.72 -4.79
CA THR A 104 16.38 -10.99 -5.57
C THR A 104 16.83 -11.78 -6.79
N ALA A 105 17.50 -11.12 -7.73
CA ALA A 105 18.12 -11.78 -8.87
C ALA A 105 19.11 -12.88 -8.46
N ASP A 106 19.74 -12.77 -7.28
CA ASP A 106 20.65 -13.78 -6.73
C ASP A 106 19.94 -14.93 -5.99
N GLY A 107 18.60 -14.92 -5.93
CA GLY A 107 17.82 -15.95 -5.24
C GLY A 107 17.67 -15.75 -3.73
N GLU A 108 18.07 -14.59 -3.21
CA GLU A 108 17.96 -14.25 -1.79
C GLU A 108 16.60 -13.59 -1.49
N ARG A 109 16.23 -13.55 -0.20
CA ARG A 109 15.06 -12.80 0.25
C ARG A 109 15.29 -11.31 0.04
N ALA A 110 14.24 -10.61 -0.39
CA ALA A 110 14.19 -9.16 -0.50
C ALA A 110 14.19 -8.48 0.88
N LYS A 111 15.33 -8.52 1.55
CA LYS A 111 15.57 -7.99 2.89
C LYS A 111 16.87 -7.21 2.94
N GLU A 112 16.82 -6.00 3.49
CA GLU A 112 18.00 -5.26 3.91
C GLU A 112 17.65 -4.48 5.19
N ASP A 113 18.39 -4.74 6.27
CA ASP A 113 18.09 -4.23 7.62
C ASP A 113 16.63 -4.50 8.03
N TRP A 114 15.85 -3.45 8.28
CA TRP A 114 14.44 -3.52 8.66
C TRP A 114 13.49 -3.60 7.46
N VAL A 115 13.97 -3.37 6.23
CA VAL A 115 13.13 -3.34 5.03
C VAL A 115 12.91 -4.75 4.51
N GLU A 116 11.66 -5.22 4.54
CA GLU A 116 11.27 -6.58 4.16
C GLU A 116 10.07 -6.54 3.20
N PHE A 117 10.21 -7.11 2.00
CA PHE A 117 9.21 -6.98 0.94
C PHE A 117 8.54 -8.29 0.55
N ALA A 118 7.22 -8.23 0.44
CA ALA A 118 6.40 -9.26 -0.18
C ALA A 118 6.47 -9.18 -1.72
N CYS A 119 6.27 -10.33 -2.35
CA CYS A 119 6.20 -10.47 -3.80
C CYS A 119 4.93 -9.77 -4.34
N PRO A 120 5.07 -8.77 -5.23
CA PRO A 120 3.95 -7.94 -5.66
C PRO A 120 2.95 -8.65 -6.57
N SER A 121 3.27 -9.84 -7.08
CA SER A 121 2.39 -10.63 -7.96
C SER A 121 1.56 -11.70 -7.23
N ARG A 122 1.67 -11.80 -5.89
CA ARG A 122 0.88 -12.74 -5.08
C ARG A 122 -0.57 -12.24 -4.97
N ALA A 123 -1.48 -12.84 -5.75
CA ALA A 123 -2.88 -12.42 -5.83
C ALA A 123 -3.59 -12.41 -4.46
N ASP A 124 -3.41 -13.44 -3.65
CA ASP A 124 -4.06 -13.52 -2.34
C ASP A 124 -3.56 -12.44 -1.37
N PHE A 125 -2.24 -12.17 -1.37
CA PHE A 125 -1.66 -11.07 -0.59
C PHE A 125 -2.21 -9.71 -1.04
N ARG A 126 -2.24 -9.45 -2.36
CA ARG A 126 -2.83 -8.22 -2.92
C ARG A 126 -4.29 -8.04 -2.50
N ASN A 127 -5.08 -9.12 -2.56
CA ASN A 127 -6.49 -9.07 -2.18
C ASN A 127 -6.67 -8.74 -0.69
N ARG A 128 -5.80 -9.27 0.19
CA ARG A 128 -5.81 -8.90 1.62
C ARG A 128 -5.46 -7.43 1.82
N ARG A 129 -4.41 -6.91 1.17
CA ARG A 129 -4.06 -5.48 1.21
C ARG A 129 -5.20 -4.58 0.76
N ILE A 130 -5.90 -4.95 -0.32
CA ILE A 130 -7.07 -4.19 -0.80
C ILE A 130 -8.18 -4.19 0.24
N GLU A 131 -8.47 -5.33 0.88
CA GLU A 131 -9.54 -5.38 1.88
C GLU A 131 -9.17 -4.60 3.16
N GLU A 132 -7.92 -4.67 3.62
CA GLU A 132 -7.43 -3.86 4.74
C GLU A 132 -7.53 -2.36 4.46
N ALA A 133 -7.13 -1.92 3.27
CA ALA A 133 -7.30 -0.53 2.86
C ALA A 133 -8.79 -0.11 2.88
N ARG A 134 -9.70 -0.99 2.44
CA ARG A 134 -11.15 -0.74 2.52
C ARG A 134 -11.63 -0.68 3.96
N GLU A 135 -11.14 -1.55 4.84
CA GLU A 135 -11.48 -1.54 6.26
C GLU A 135 -11.01 -0.26 6.95
N ILE A 136 -9.79 0.21 6.67
CA ILE A 136 -9.28 1.50 7.13
C ILE A 136 -10.19 2.63 6.67
N VAL A 137 -10.54 2.67 5.38
CA VAL A 137 -11.44 3.72 4.85
C VAL A 137 -12.80 3.67 5.53
N ARG A 138 -13.43 2.50 5.68
CA ARG A 138 -14.73 2.35 6.35
C ARG A 138 -14.68 2.78 7.81
N ARG A 139 -13.60 2.44 8.53
CA ARG A 139 -13.48 2.68 9.98
C ARG A 139 -13.03 4.11 10.31
N LEU A 140 -12.07 4.65 9.58
CA LEU A 140 -11.44 5.93 9.89
C LEU A 140 -12.00 7.10 9.06
N GLN A 141 -12.60 6.82 7.90
CA GLN A 141 -13.12 7.83 6.97
C GLN A 141 -12.10 8.97 6.69
N PRO A 142 -10.85 8.65 6.28
CA PRO A 142 -9.84 9.67 5.98
C PRO A 142 -10.15 10.38 4.65
N ASP A 143 -9.49 11.51 4.40
CA ASP A 143 -9.54 12.22 3.12
C ASP A 143 -8.79 11.45 2.02
N GLY A 144 -7.83 10.60 2.39
CA GLY A 144 -7.18 9.68 1.47
C GLY A 144 -6.35 8.58 2.14
N ILE A 145 -5.79 7.71 1.29
CA ILE A 145 -4.79 6.71 1.68
C ILE A 145 -3.47 7.09 1.03
N SER A 146 -2.42 7.13 1.82
CA SER A 146 -1.04 7.28 1.35
C SER A 146 -0.40 5.91 1.20
N ILE A 147 -0.41 5.40 -0.02
CA ILE A 147 0.16 4.12 -0.42
C ILE A 147 1.70 4.13 -0.29
N ASP A 148 2.21 3.68 0.85
CA ASP A 148 3.64 3.54 1.11
C ASP A 148 4.13 2.16 0.64
N PHE A 149 5.44 2.05 0.35
CA PHE A 149 6.07 0.78 -0.09
C PHE A 149 5.38 0.09 -1.29
N ILE A 150 4.73 0.83 -2.17
CA ILE A 150 4.12 0.30 -3.41
C ILE A 150 5.10 0.30 -4.59
N ARG A 151 6.14 -0.51 -4.47
CA ARG A 151 7.23 -0.64 -5.46
C ARG A 151 7.87 -2.02 -5.35
N ASP A 152 8.76 -2.34 -6.28
CA ASP A 152 9.71 -3.44 -6.08
C ASP A 152 10.72 -3.10 -4.97
N PHE A 153 11.35 -4.13 -4.41
CA PHE A 153 12.25 -3.98 -3.28
C PHE A 153 13.49 -3.15 -3.65
N VAL A 154 13.72 -2.12 -2.84
CA VAL A 154 14.97 -1.38 -2.75
C VAL A 154 15.00 -0.64 -1.41
N PHE A 155 16.10 -0.75 -0.66
CA PHE A 155 16.33 0.10 0.51
C PHE A 155 16.92 1.45 0.06
N TRP A 156 16.06 2.30 -0.51
CA TRP A 156 16.46 3.53 -1.19
C TRP A 156 17.23 4.52 -0.31
N GLU A 157 17.00 4.53 1.00
CA GLU A 157 17.73 5.39 1.95
C GLU A 157 19.24 5.06 2.00
N MET A 158 19.61 3.83 1.63
CA MET A 158 20.98 3.34 1.58
C MET A 158 21.59 3.40 0.16
N VAL A 159 20.88 4.01 -0.79
CA VAL A 159 21.38 4.24 -2.15
C VAL A 159 22.02 5.62 -2.21
N ALA A 160 23.33 5.68 -1.96
CA ALA A 160 24.11 6.90 -2.08
C ALA A 160 24.13 7.42 -3.55
N PRO A 161 24.26 8.74 -3.79
CA PRO A 161 24.24 9.30 -5.15
C PRO A 161 25.34 8.76 -6.09
N ASP A 162 26.45 8.29 -5.53
CA ASP A 162 27.60 7.73 -6.25
C ASP A 162 27.55 6.19 -6.35
N ARG A 163 26.50 5.55 -5.82
CA ARG A 163 26.33 4.11 -5.90
C ARG A 163 26.12 3.68 -7.35
N ASP A 164 26.79 2.60 -7.74
CA ASP A 164 26.58 1.96 -9.03
C ASP A 164 25.11 1.49 -9.15
N PRO A 165 24.33 1.99 -10.13
CA PRO A 165 22.95 1.55 -10.35
C PRO A 165 22.84 0.03 -10.59
N GLY A 166 23.87 -0.58 -11.20
CA GLY A 166 23.91 -2.04 -11.42
C GLY A 166 24.06 -2.87 -10.15
N ALA A 167 24.43 -2.24 -9.03
CA ALA A 167 24.55 -2.88 -7.71
C ALA A 167 23.29 -2.71 -6.84
N ILE A 168 22.22 -2.13 -7.40
CA ILE A 168 20.90 -2.07 -6.74
C ILE A 168 20.22 -3.42 -6.96
N PRO A 169 19.77 -4.11 -5.90
CA PRO A 169 19.11 -5.40 -6.04
C PRO A 169 17.86 -5.30 -6.93
N GLU A 170 17.76 -6.20 -7.90
CA GLU A 170 16.54 -6.34 -8.67
C GLU A 170 15.64 -7.42 -8.07
N THR A 171 14.34 -7.13 -8.05
CA THR A 171 13.27 -8.06 -7.65
C THR A 171 12.10 -7.92 -8.63
N CYS A 172 11.13 -8.84 -8.67
CA CYS A 172 11.05 -10.10 -7.93
C CYS A 172 11.22 -11.30 -8.86
N TYR A 173 12.25 -12.11 -8.64
CA TYR A 173 12.56 -13.33 -9.41
C TYR A 173 12.11 -14.62 -8.72
N CYS A 174 11.06 -14.57 -7.90
CA CYS A 174 10.50 -15.78 -7.29
C CYS A 174 9.87 -16.67 -8.37
N ALA A 175 9.73 -17.97 -8.10
CA ALA A 175 9.18 -18.93 -9.05
C ALA A 175 7.78 -18.54 -9.60
N HIS A 176 7.00 -17.80 -8.82
CA HIS A 176 5.68 -17.31 -9.23
C HIS A 176 5.78 -16.18 -10.26
N CYS A 177 6.63 -15.17 -10.02
CA CYS A 177 6.88 -14.11 -11.00
C CYS A 177 7.46 -14.67 -12.30
N LEU A 178 8.44 -15.58 -12.20
CA LEU A 178 9.06 -16.21 -13.37
C LEU A 178 8.03 -16.97 -14.21
N ARG A 179 7.11 -17.71 -13.57
CA ARG A 179 6.04 -18.42 -14.27
C ARG A 179 5.06 -17.47 -14.98
N LEU A 180 4.60 -16.43 -14.27
CA LEU A 180 3.70 -15.44 -14.87
C LEU A 180 4.34 -14.73 -16.05
N PHE A 181 5.65 -14.48 -15.97
CA PHE A 181 6.37 -13.84 -17.05
C PHE A 181 6.61 -14.78 -18.24
N ALA A 182 6.92 -16.05 -18.00
CA ALA A 182 7.03 -17.08 -19.06
C ALA A 182 5.76 -17.12 -19.90
N ASP A 183 4.62 -17.20 -19.21
CA ASP A 183 3.31 -17.22 -19.84
C ASP A 183 3.06 -15.94 -20.65
N ARG A 184 3.49 -14.77 -20.14
CA ARG A 184 3.36 -13.47 -20.82
C ARG A 184 4.17 -13.38 -22.11
N VAL A 185 5.40 -13.88 -22.12
CA VAL A 185 6.30 -13.80 -23.30
C VAL A 185 6.25 -15.05 -24.18
N GLY A 186 5.48 -16.06 -23.80
CA GLY A 186 5.33 -17.31 -24.54
C GLY A 186 6.59 -18.18 -24.55
N VAL A 187 7.39 -18.12 -23.48
CA VAL A 187 8.60 -18.93 -23.33
C VAL A 187 8.29 -20.13 -22.44
N ASP A 188 8.77 -21.31 -22.82
CA ASP A 188 8.60 -22.52 -22.02
C ASP A 188 9.38 -22.41 -20.71
N MET A 189 8.69 -22.57 -19.57
CA MET A 189 9.30 -22.61 -18.25
C MET A 189 10.36 -23.69 -18.11
N ASP A 190 10.34 -24.75 -18.93
CA ASP A 190 11.38 -25.78 -18.93
C ASP A 190 12.72 -25.27 -19.48
N LEU A 191 12.73 -24.17 -20.25
CA LEU A 191 13.96 -23.41 -20.54
C LEU A 191 14.48 -22.68 -19.29
N TRP A 192 13.59 -22.42 -18.33
CA TRP A 192 13.83 -21.75 -17.05
C TRP A 192 13.63 -22.67 -15.84
N ALA A 193 13.91 -23.98 -15.99
CA ALA A 193 14.18 -24.90 -14.88
C ALA A 193 15.47 -24.52 -14.11
N LEU A 194 15.74 -23.22 -14.08
CA LEU A 194 16.95 -22.53 -13.76
C LEU A 194 16.84 -22.05 -12.32
N GLU A 195 17.93 -22.24 -11.60
CA GLU A 195 18.28 -21.40 -10.45
C GLU A 195 17.95 -19.92 -10.77
N THR A 196 17.35 -19.21 -9.80
CA THR A 196 16.89 -17.81 -9.94
C THR A 196 17.89 -16.91 -10.67
N LYS A 197 19.17 -17.04 -10.35
CA LYS A 197 20.27 -16.29 -10.94
C LYS A 197 20.42 -16.50 -12.45
N SER A 198 20.26 -17.73 -12.91
CA SER A 198 20.34 -18.06 -14.32
C SER A 198 19.12 -17.53 -15.09
N ALA A 199 17.93 -17.58 -14.49
CA ALA A 199 16.73 -16.98 -15.08
C ALA A 199 16.88 -15.45 -15.20
N ALA A 200 17.35 -14.78 -14.14
CA ALA A 200 17.59 -13.34 -14.15
C ALA A 200 18.59 -12.92 -15.24
N ALA A 201 19.71 -13.65 -15.36
CA ALA A 201 20.71 -13.38 -16.41
C ALA A 201 20.15 -13.59 -17.83
N TRP A 202 19.35 -14.63 -18.04
CA TRP A 202 18.72 -14.87 -19.34
C TRP A 202 17.70 -13.79 -19.67
N ILE A 203 16.84 -13.41 -18.72
CA ILE A 203 15.84 -12.35 -18.90
C ILE A 203 16.53 -11.04 -19.29
N ALA A 204 17.57 -10.63 -18.55
CA ALA A 204 18.32 -9.42 -18.82
C ALA A 204 18.95 -9.42 -20.24
N ALA A 205 19.42 -10.58 -20.72
CA ALA A 205 20.08 -10.69 -22.02
C ALA A 205 19.11 -10.79 -23.21
N ASN A 206 17.86 -11.23 -23.00
CA ASN A 206 16.95 -11.59 -24.12
C ASN A 206 15.66 -10.77 -24.15
N VAL A 207 15.07 -10.46 -22.98
CA VAL A 207 13.72 -9.88 -22.85
C VAL A 207 13.64 -8.89 -21.67
N GLY A 208 14.70 -8.13 -21.45
CA GLY A 208 14.85 -7.25 -20.28
C GLY A 208 13.84 -6.09 -20.25
N GLU A 209 13.51 -5.51 -21.41
CA GLU A 209 12.51 -4.44 -21.50
C GLU A 209 11.10 -4.96 -21.17
N GLU A 210 10.76 -6.16 -21.65
CA GLU A 210 9.48 -6.81 -21.35
C GLU A 210 9.37 -7.15 -19.87
N TRP A 211 10.46 -7.54 -19.21
CA TRP A 211 10.51 -7.77 -17.78
C TRP A 211 10.26 -6.50 -16.97
N ILE A 212 10.87 -5.37 -17.37
CA ILE A 212 10.60 -4.07 -16.75
C ILE A 212 9.12 -3.71 -16.91
N GLY A 213 8.56 -3.87 -18.12
CA GLY A 213 7.14 -3.65 -18.38
C GLY A 213 6.24 -4.52 -17.50
N PHE A 214 6.56 -5.81 -17.37
CA PHE A 214 5.84 -6.73 -16.48
C PHE A 214 5.85 -6.28 -15.01
N LYS A 215 7.00 -5.82 -14.50
CA LYS A 215 7.12 -5.31 -13.13
C LYS A 215 6.29 -4.04 -12.94
N CYS A 216 6.43 -3.06 -13.84
CA CYS A 216 5.64 -1.83 -13.80
C CYS A 216 4.13 -2.09 -13.86
N ASP A 217 3.68 -2.97 -14.76
CA ASP A 217 2.27 -3.37 -14.86
C ASP A 217 1.78 -4.06 -13.58
N THR A 218 2.62 -4.90 -12.98
CA THR A 218 2.27 -5.61 -11.74
C THR A 218 2.00 -4.61 -10.61
N ILE A 219 2.87 -3.61 -10.42
CA ILE A 219 2.72 -2.58 -9.40
C ILE A 219 1.52 -1.66 -9.71
N THR A 220 1.45 -1.14 -10.94
CA THR A 220 0.40 -0.17 -11.33
C THR A 220 -0.99 -0.78 -11.41
N SER A 221 -1.13 -2.09 -11.65
CA SER A 221 -2.43 -2.78 -11.59
C SER A 221 -3.04 -2.86 -10.18
N MET A 222 -2.33 -2.39 -9.15
CA MET A 222 -2.84 -2.33 -7.77
C MET A 222 -3.51 -0.99 -7.43
N VAL A 223 -3.30 0.05 -8.23
CA VAL A 223 -3.81 1.42 -8.01
C VAL A 223 -4.91 1.81 -8.97
#